data_AF-A0A2X1PG99-F1
#
_entry.id   AF-A0A2X1PG99-F1
#
_cell.length_a   1.000
_cell.length_b   1.000
_cell.length_c   1.000
_cell.angle_alpha   90.00
_cell.angle_beta   90.00
_cell.angle_gamma   90.00
#
_symmetry.space_group_name_H-M   'P 1'
#
loop_
_entity.id
_entity.type
_entity.pdbx_description
1 polymer ?
#
loop_
_entity_poly.entity_id
_entity_poly.type
_entity_poly.pdbx_seq_one_letter_code
_entity_poly.pdbx_strand_id
1 'polypeptide(L)'
;MTKKTLPADAPKNGHYKAYILGEGDDKTAKTPQWASQITGIPEDRIIKLAREIGTAKPAYICQGWGPQRQANGELTARAIAMLPILTGNVGISGGNSGARESTYTITIERLPVLDNPVKTSISCFSWTDAIDHGPQMTTIRDGVRGKDKLDVPIKFIWNYAGNTLVNQHSDINKTHEILQDESKCEMIVVIENFMTSSAKYADILLPDLMTVEQEDIIPNDYAGNMGYLIFLQPVTSEKFERKPIYWILSEVAKRLGPDVYQKFTEGRTQEQWLQHLYAKMLAKDPALPSYDELKKMGIYKRKDPNGHFVAYKAFRDDPEANPLKTPSGKIEIYSSRLAEIARTWELEKDEVISPLPVYASTFEGWNSPERRTFPLQLFGFHYKSRTHSTYGNIDLLKAAAVRRCGSTL
;
A
#
# COMPACT_ATOMS: atom_id res chain seq x y z
N MET A 1 17.40 -16.92 14.64
CA MET A 1 17.77 -17.96 13.63
C MET A 1 17.86 -19.36 14.20
N THR A 2 18.26 -19.50 15.47
CA THR A 2 18.58 -20.80 16.08
C THR A 2 17.64 -21.08 17.24
N LYS A 3 17.63 -22.34 17.70
CA LYS A 3 16.85 -22.81 18.86
C LYS A 3 16.97 -21.92 20.10
N LYS A 4 18.15 -21.32 20.35
CA LYS A 4 18.42 -20.49 21.54
C LYS A 4 17.63 -19.18 21.59
N THR A 5 17.05 -18.77 20.46
CA THR A 5 16.36 -17.47 20.30
C THR A 5 14.87 -17.62 20.04
N LEU A 6 14.34 -18.83 20.12
CA LEU A 6 12.91 -19.09 19.93
C LEU A 6 12.11 -18.66 21.16
N PRO A 7 10.89 -18.11 20.96
CA PRO A 7 9.89 -18.01 22.02
C PRO A 7 9.61 -19.38 22.66
N ALA A 8 9.18 -19.39 23.93
CA ALA A 8 8.96 -20.62 24.69
C ALA A 8 7.84 -21.51 24.13
N ASP A 9 6.87 -20.89 23.45
CA ASP A 9 5.73 -21.52 22.79
C ASP A 9 6.07 -22.07 21.39
N ALA A 10 7.26 -21.78 20.86
CA ALA A 10 7.66 -22.25 19.53
C ALA A 10 8.06 -23.74 19.56
N PRO A 11 7.76 -24.51 18.49
CA PRO A 11 8.20 -25.89 18.36
C PRO A 11 9.73 -26.03 18.42
N LYS A 12 10.23 -27.20 18.85
CA LYS A 12 11.68 -27.48 19.00
C LYS A 12 12.51 -27.15 17.75
N ASN A 13 11.96 -27.40 16.57
CA ASN A 13 12.56 -27.11 15.26
C ASN A 13 11.86 -25.92 14.54
N GLY A 14 11.12 -25.09 15.26
CA GLY A 14 10.40 -23.93 14.71
C GLY A 14 11.28 -22.75 14.32
N HIS A 15 12.61 -22.91 14.30
CA HIS A 15 13.53 -21.84 13.91
C HIS A 15 13.86 -21.91 12.41
N TYR A 16 14.03 -20.74 11.79
CA TYR A 16 14.24 -20.63 10.35
C TYR A 16 15.43 -21.45 9.80
N LYS A 17 16.50 -21.66 10.59
CA LYS A 17 17.59 -22.56 10.19
C LYS A 17 17.13 -24.00 9.96
N ALA A 18 16.26 -24.55 10.82
CA ALA A 18 15.77 -25.92 10.66
C ALA A 18 14.88 -26.03 9.42
N TYR A 19 14.05 -25.01 9.17
CA TYR A 19 13.27 -24.91 7.93
C TYR A 19 14.14 -24.91 6.67
N ILE A 20 15.22 -24.13 6.64
CA ILE A 20 16.15 -24.07 5.49
C ILE A 20 16.85 -25.42 5.28
N LEU A 21 17.28 -26.07 6.37
CA LEU A 21 18.01 -27.34 6.31
C LEU A 21 17.12 -28.57 6.09
N GLY A 22 15.80 -28.41 6.03
CA GLY A 22 14.85 -29.53 5.88
C GLY A 22 14.62 -30.32 7.16
N GLU A 23 14.97 -29.75 8.32
CA GLU A 23 14.72 -30.33 9.65
C GLU A 23 13.36 -29.91 10.23
N GLY A 24 12.69 -28.95 9.56
CA GLY A 24 11.34 -28.48 9.88
C GLY A 24 10.24 -29.45 9.43
N ASP A 25 9.00 -28.96 9.39
CA ASP A 25 7.83 -29.82 9.15
C ASP A 25 7.71 -30.31 7.71
N ASP A 26 8.16 -29.51 6.74
CA ASP A 26 8.11 -29.88 5.31
C ASP A 26 9.19 -30.87 4.87
N LYS A 27 10.11 -31.23 5.78
CA LYS A 27 11.22 -32.18 5.58
C LYS A 27 12.04 -31.96 4.29
N THR A 28 12.05 -30.72 3.77
CA THR A 28 12.63 -30.41 2.46
C THR A 28 13.77 -29.40 2.63
N ALA A 29 15.00 -29.80 2.30
CA ALA A 29 16.13 -28.87 2.33
C ALA A 29 16.01 -27.83 1.19
N LYS A 30 16.15 -26.54 1.53
CA LYS A 30 16.04 -25.42 0.58
C LYS A 30 17.36 -25.19 -0.15
N THR A 31 17.81 -26.21 -0.88
CA THR A 31 19.08 -26.21 -1.61
C THR A 31 19.01 -25.36 -2.89
N PRO A 32 20.16 -24.96 -3.48
CA PRO A 32 20.18 -24.34 -4.80
C PRO A 32 19.48 -25.17 -5.88
N GLN A 33 19.68 -26.50 -5.89
CA GLN A 33 18.97 -27.42 -6.79
C GLN A 33 17.45 -27.34 -6.62
N TRP A 34 16.96 -27.38 -5.39
CA TRP A 34 15.53 -27.24 -5.10
C TRP A 34 14.98 -25.91 -5.63
N ALA A 35 15.68 -24.80 -5.38
CA ALA A 35 15.26 -23.48 -5.86
C ALA A 35 15.33 -23.36 -7.39
N SER A 36 16.31 -24.01 -8.03
CA SER A 36 16.47 -24.02 -9.48
C SER A 36 15.28 -24.66 -10.19
N GLN A 37 14.77 -25.78 -9.65
CA GLN A 37 13.59 -26.48 -10.19
C GLN A 37 12.30 -25.64 -10.14
N ILE A 38 12.19 -24.72 -9.17
CA ILE A 38 11.02 -23.87 -9.00
C ILE A 38 11.14 -22.59 -9.83
N THR A 39 12.30 -21.96 -9.79
CA THR A 39 12.50 -20.62 -10.37
C THR A 39 12.96 -20.65 -11.82
N GLY A 40 13.49 -21.79 -12.29
CA GLY A 40 14.20 -21.91 -13.56
C GLY A 40 15.58 -21.24 -13.58
N ILE A 41 16.05 -20.69 -12.46
CA ILE A 41 17.37 -20.04 -12.36
C ILE A 41 18.43 -21.12 -12.16
N PRO A 42 19.52 -21.16 -12.95
CA PRO A 42 20.62 -22.12 -12.77
C PRO A 42 21.22 -22.12 -11.36
N GLU A 43 21.54 -23.31 -10.83
CA GLU A 43 22.08 -23.49 -9.47
C GLU A 43 23.34 -22.65 -9.21
N ASP A 44 24.25 -22.59 -10.18
CA ASP A 44 25.51 -21.86 -10.10
C ASP A 44 25.28 -20.35 -9.95
N ARG A 45 24.26 -19.80 -10.63
CA ARG A 45 23.85 -18.40 -10.48
C ARG A 45 23.26 -18.11 -9.09
N ILE A 46 22.45 -19.02 -8.56
CA ILE A 46 21.90 -18.91 -7.19
C ILE A 46 23.05 -18.88 -6.18
N ILE A 47 23.99 -19.83 -6.28
CA ILE A 47 25.15 -19.92 -5.39
C ILE A 47 26.03 -18.68 -5.50
N LYS A 48 26.32 -18.21 -6.73
CA LYS A 48 27.12 -17.02 -6.97
C LYS A 48 26.51 -15.78 -6.32
N LEU A 49 25.22 -15.53 -6.56
CA LEU A 49 24.52 -14.38 -5.97
C LEU A 49 24.49 -14.46 -4.44
N ALA A 50 24.25 -15.64 -3.87
CA ALA A 50 24.26 -15.84 -2.42
C ALA A 50 25.65 -15.52 -1.81
N ARG A 51 26.73 -15.92 -2.48
CA ARG A 51 28.11 -15.58 -2.07
C ARG A 51 28.37 -14.08 -2.18
N GLU A 52 28.00 -13.46 -3.29
CA GLU A 52 28.14 -12.01 -3.49
C GLU A 52 27.43 -11.24 -2.37
N ILE A 53 26.16 -11.56 -2.10
CA ILE A 53 25.38 -10.96 -1.00
C ILE A 53 26.04 -11.20 0.37
N GLY A 54 26.52 -12.42 0.63
CA GLY A 54 27.13 -12.77 1.91
C GLY A 54 28.51 -12.13 2.15
N THR A 55 29.25 -11.82 1.08
CA THR A 55 30.59 -11.22 1.16
C THR A 55 30.60 -9.70 1.01
N ALA A 56 29.61 -9.12 0.34
CA ALA A 56 29.49 -7.67 0.19
C ALA A 56 29.18 -7.00 1.53
N LYS A 57 29.99 -6.01 1.91
CA LYS A 57 29.81 -5.24 3.15
C LYS A 57 30.05 -3.74 2.88
N PRO A 58 29.00 -2.91 2.87
CA PRO A 58 27.58 -3.23 3.06
C PRO A 58 26.93 -3.80 1.78
N ALA A 59 25.81 -4.50 1.92
CA ALA A 59 24.92 -4.84 0.80
C ALA A 59 23.55 -4.15 0.98
N TYR A 60 23.14 -3.39 -0.03
CA TYR A 60 21.82 -2.76 -0.08
C TYR A 60 20.83 -3.71 -0.77
N ILE A 61 19.90 -4.27 0.00
CA ILE A 61 18.87 -5.18 -0.49
C ILE A 61 17.52 -4.55 -0.15
N CYS A 62 16.77 -4.16 -1.17
CA CYS A 62 15.55 -3.40 -1.04
C CYS A 62 14.47 -4.02 -1.92
N GLN A 63 13.33 -4.35 -1.33
CA GLN A 63 12.14 -4.66 -2.12
C GLN A 63 11.41 -3.36 -2.50
N GLY A 64 10.94 -3.29 -3.74
CA GLY A 64 9.84 -2.39 -4.09
C GLY A 64 8.51 -2.88 -3.51
N TRP A 65 7.39 -2.30 -3.92
CA TRP A 65 6.06 -2.70 -3.42
C TRP A 65 5.32 -3.70 -4.31
N GLY A 66 5.98 -4.20 -5.35
CA GLY A 66 5.42 -5.19 -6.27
C GLY A 66 5.34 -6.61 -5.68
N PRO A 67 6.45 -7.19 -5.15
CA PRO A 67 6.50 -8.61 -4.78
C PRO A 67 5.47 -9.07 -3.74
N GLN A 68 4.94 -8.13 -2.95
CA GLN A 68 3.91 -8.40 -1.93
C GLN A 68 2.47 -8.35 -2.48
N ARG A 69 2.25 -7.93 -3.73
CA ARG A 69 0.92 -7.90 -4.38
C ARG A 69 0.62 -9.19 -5.14
N GLN A 70 0.58 -10.30 -4.41
CA GLN A 70 0.20 -11.61 -4.90
C GLN A 70 -0.24 -12.47 -3.71
N ALA A 71 -0.83 -13.62 -4.00
CA ALA A 71 -1.15 -14.61 -2.97
C ALA A 71 0.07 -14.92 -2.09
N ASN A 72 -0.13 -14.94 -0.77
CA ASN A 72 0.90 -15.14 0.25
C ASN A 72 2.12 -14.18 0.09
N GLY A 73 1.91 -12.98 -0.46
CA GLY A 73 2.95 -12.00 -0.77
C GLY A 73 3.74 -11.51 0.45
N GLU A 74 3.17 -11.61 1.64
CA GLU A 74 3.83 -11.34 2.92
C GLU A 74 4.98 -12.33 3.20
N LEU A 75 4.89 -13.60 2.76
CA LEU A 75 5.98 -14.56 2.86
C LEU A 75 7.15 -14.13 1.96
N THR A 76 6.85 -13.67 0.75
CA THR A 76 7.85 -13.13 -0.18
C THR A 76 8.54 -11.91 0.41
N ALA A 77 7.77 -10.95 0.94
CA ALA A 77 8.32 -9.74 1.55
C ALA A 77 9.22 -10.05 2.75
N ARG A 78 8.79 -10.97 3.63
CA ARG A 78 9.60 -11.40 4.78
C ARG A 78 10.85 -12.16 4.34
N ALA A 79 10.75 -13.02 3.33
CA ALA A 79 11.89 -13.76 2.79
C ALA A 79 12.97 -12.83 2.19
N ILE A 80 12.57 -11.77 1.47
CA ILE A 80 13.52 -10.75 0.98
C ILE A 80 14.18 -10.02 2.16
N ALA A 81 13.39 -9.60 3.15
CA ALA A 81 13.91 -8.91 4.33
C ALA A 81 14.87 -9.79 5.17
N MET A 82 14.75 -11.12 5.11
CA MET A 82 15.70 -12.01 5.76
C MET A 82 17.13 -11.85 5.23
N LEU A 83 17.33 -11.48 3.97
CA LEU A 83 18.69 -11.33 3.41
C LEU A 83 19.52 -10.28 4.17
N PRO A 84 19.11 -9.00 4.27
CA PRO A 84 19.87 -8.01 5.05
C PRO A 84 19.90 -8.29 6.55
N ILE A 85 18.88 -8.96 7.11
CA ILE A 85 18.86 -9.39 8.51
C ILE A 85 19.98 -10.41 8.77
N LEU A 86 20.12 -11.42 7.90
CA LEU A 86 21.09 -12.50 8.06
C LEU A 86 22.52 -12.07 7.77
N THR A 87 22.72 -11.15 6.84
CA THR A 87 24.04 -10.62 6.51
C THR A 87 24.46 -9.44 7.39
N GLY A 88 23.60 -8.99 8.31
CA GLY A 88 23.91 -7.94 9.27
C GLY A 88 23.91 -6.52 8.68
N ASN A 89 23.20 -6.29 7.57
CA ASN A 89 23.12 -5.00 6.87
C ASN A 89 22.05 -4.05 7.43
N VAL A 90 21.24 -4.48 8.41
CA VAL A 90 20.26 -3.61 9.07
C VAL A 90 20.98 -2.63 10.02
N GLY A 91 20.64 -1.34 9.95
CA GLY A 91 21.17 -0.31 10.86
C GLY A 91 22.57 0.21 10.54
N ILE A 92 23.14 -0.09 9.37
CA ILE A 92 24.46 0.41 8.94
C ILE A 92 24.35 1.32 7.72
N SER A 93 25.31 2.24 7.58
CA SER A 93 25.45 3.07 6.38
C SER A 93 25.71 2.19 5.15
N GLY A 94 24.99 2.46 4.05
CA GLY A 94 25.02 1.67 2.82
C GLY A 94 24.30 0.32 2.88
N GLY A 95 23.73 -0.06 4.03
CA GLY A 95 22.84 -1.21 4.19
C GLY A 95 21.37 -0.85 3.99
N ASN A 96 20.47 -1.79 4.29
CA ASN A 96 19.01 -1.61 4.23
C ASN A 96 18.31 -2.59 5.19
N SER A 97 17.04 -2.34 5.52
CA SER A 97 16.20 -3.23 6.34
C SER A 97 15.50 -4.36 5.56
N GLY A 98 15.62 -4.37 4.23
CA GLY A 98 14.78 -5.15 3.32
C GLY A 98 13.57 -4.38 2.79
N ALA A 99 13.33 -3.15 3.25
CA ALA A 99 12.21 -2.31 2.85
C ALA A 99 12.66 -1.12 1.97
N ARG A 100 11.70 -0.56 1.24
CA ARG A 100 11.92 0.63 0.39
C ARG A 100 12.41 1.83 1.20
N GLU A 101 13.24 2.66 0.58
CA GLU A 101 13.69 3.95 1.10
C GLU A 101 12.54 4.90 1.43
N SER A 102 12.74 5.76 2.42
CA SER A 102 11.87 6.91 2.70
C SER A 102 12.41 8.17 2.02
N THR A 103 11.59 9.22 1.97
CA THR A 103 11.99 10.57 1.57
C THR A 103 11.88 11.52 2.76
N TYR A 104 12.64 12.60 2.75
CA TYR A 104 12.34 13.79 3.54
C TYR A 104 11.18 14.54 2.89
N THR A 105 10.25 15.03 3.72
CA THR A 105 9.06 15.77 3.28
C THR A 105 8.81 16.93 4.24
N ILE A 106 8.39 18.07 3.70
CA ILE A 106 7.89 19.19 4.50
C ILE A 106 6.43 18.88 4.85
N THR A 107 6.15 18.62 6.13
CA THR A 107 4.82 18.24 6.59
C THR A 107 3.81 19.38 6.38
N ILE A 108 2.66 19.05 5.79
CA ILE A 108 1.52 19.97 5.68
C ILE A 108 0.51 19.73 6.79
N GLU A 109 -0.20 20.79 7.18
CA GLU A 109 -1.43 20.66 7.96
C GLU A 109 -2.58 20.31 7.00
N ARG A 110 -3.35 19.29 7.35
CA ARG A 110 -4.48 18.82 6.53
C ARG A 110 -5.81 19.30 7.13
N LEU A 111 -6.87 19.28 6.32
CA LEU A 111 -8.23 19.46 6.83
C LEU A 111 -8.48 18.50 8.00
N PRO A 112 -9.14 18.97 9.08
CA PRO A 112 -9.43 18.12 10.22
C PRO A 112 -10.36 16.98 9.78
N VAL A 113 -10.05 15.77 10.23
CA VAL A 113 -10.90 14.59 10.04
C VAL A 113 -11.59 14.31 11.38
N LEU A 114 -12.91 14.13 11.34
CA LEU A 114 -13.69 13.78 12.53
C LEU A 114 -13.36 12.35 12.98
N ASP A 115 -13.55 12.04 14.26
CA ASP A 115 -13.47 10.64 14.71
C ASP A 115 -14.62 9.85 14.09
N ASN A 116 -14.31 8.79 13.35
CA ASN A 116 -15.32 7.89 12.82
C ASN A 116 -15.85 7.01 13.96
N PRO A 117 -17.13 7.13 14.36
CA PRO A 117 -17.67 6.31 15.45
C PRO A 117 -17.74 4.82 15.07
N VAL A 118 -17.75 4.50 13.76
CA VAL A 118 -17.71 3.12 13.28
C VAL A 118 -16.28 2.61 13.33
N LYS A 119 -16.01 1.72 14.28
CA LYS A 119 -14.70 1.05 14.43
C LYS A 119 -14.63 -0.27 13.66
N THR A 120 -15.77 -0.79 13.21
CA THR A 120 -15.82 -1.98 12.36
C THR A 120 -15.15 -1.68 11.02
N SER A 121 -14.23 -2.55 10.58
CA SER A 121 -13.53 -2.37 9.31
C SER A 121 -13.21 -3.71 8.64
N ILE A 122 -13.07 -3.66 7.32
CA ILE A 122 -12.66 -4.78 6.47
C ILE A 122 -11.43 -4.38 5.65
N SER A 123 -10.84 -5.35 4.95
CA SER A 123 -9.86 -5.05 3.91
C SER A 123 -10.50 -4.17 2.83
N CYS A 124 -9.77 -3.17 2.33
CA CYS A 124 -10.25 -2.35 1.21
C CYS A 124 -10.46 -3.16 -0.08
N PHE A 125 -9.94 -4.39 -0.14
CA PHE A 125 -10.05 -5.28 -1.29
C PHE A 125 -11.18 -6.32 -1.15
N SER A 126 -11.83 -6.43 0.01
CA SER A 126 -12.95 -7.36 0.24
C SER A 126 -14.32 -6.66 0.17
N TRP A 127 -14.38 -5.47 -0.43
CA TRP A 127 -15.63 -4.69 -0.49
C TRP A 127 -16.69 -5.37 -1.37
N THR A 128 -16.28 -6.07 -2.42
CA THR A 128 -17.20 -6.88 -3.26
C THR A 128 -17.83 -8.01 -2.48
N ASP A 129 -17.05 -8.67 -1.63
CA ASP A 129 -17.52 -9.77 -0.78
C ASP A 129 -18.44 -9.23 0.32
N ALA A 130 -18.13 -8.04 0.86
CA ALA A 130 -18.99 -7.36 1.83
C ALA A 130 -20.33 -6.91 1.24
N ILE A 131 -20.42 -6.64 -0.08
CA ILE A 131 -21.70 -6.40 -0.76
C ILE A 131 -22.47 -7.71 -0.93
N ASP A 132 -21.78 -8.74 -1.42
CA ASP A 132 -22.39 -10.01 -1.83
C ASP A 132 -22.85 -10.86 -0.64
N HIS A 133 -22.00 -11.00 0.37
CA HIS A 133 -22.20 -11.87 1.53
C HIS A 133 -21.56 -11.30 2.81
N GLY A 134 -21.70 -9.99 3.03
CA GLY A 134 -21.18 -9.29 4.21
C GLY A 134 -21.51 -9.99 5.53
N PRO A 135 -22.78 -10.36 5.84
CA PRO A 135 -23.14 -10.99 7.12
C PRO A 135 -22.45 -12.34 7.42
N GLN A 136 -21.86 -12.97 6.40
CA GLN A 136 -21.07 -14.20 6.50
C GLN A 136 -19.59 -13.92 6.79
N MET A 137 -19.12 -12.68 6.58
CA MET A 137 -17.73 -12.30 6.80
C MET A 137 -17.39 -12.19 8.29
N THR A 138 -16.33 -12.85 8.74
CA THR A 138 -15.94 -12.93 10.17
C THR A 138 -14.52 -12.43 10.43
N THR A 139 -14.17 -12.26 11.71
CA THR A 139 -12.80 -11.92 12.14
C THR A 139 -11.78 -12.98 11.72
N ILE A 140 -12.13 -14.26 11.82
CA ILE A 140 -11.18 -15.37 11.66
C ILE A 140 -11.12 -15.93 10.24
N ARG A 141 -12.07 -15.58 9.38
CA ARG A 141 -12.07 -15.94 7.96
C ARG A 141 -11.67 -14.77 7.07
N ASP A 142 -12.28 -13.61 7.28
CA ASP A 142 -12.18 -12.46 6.36
C ASP A 142 -11.38 -11.29 6.94
N GLY A 143 -10.91 -11.42 8.19
CA GLY A 143 -10.15 -10.39 8.87
C GLY A 143 -10.98 -9.16 9.26
N VAL A 144 -12.29 -9.32 9.48
CA VAL A 144 -13.13 -8.25 10.05
C VAL A 144 -12.51 -7.76 11.36
N ARG A 145 -12.44 -6.44 11.55
CA ARG A 145 -11.91 -5.82 12.77
C ARG A 145 -12.99 -5.03 13.48
N GLY A 146 -12.90 -4.95 14.81
CA GLY A 146 -13.81 -4.18 15.66
C GLY A 146 -15.11 -4.89 16.06
N LYS A 147 -15.43 -6.02 15.42
CA LYS A 147 -16.53 -6.95 15.74
C LYS A 147 -16.15 -8.35 15.27
N ASP A 148 -16.88 -9.37 15.73
CA ASP A 148 -16.66 -10.78 15.35
C ASP A 148 -17.08 -11.09 13.90
N LYS A 149 -18.00 -10.29 13.35
CA LYS A 149 -18.48 -10.37 11.97
C LYS A 149 -19.09 -9.04 11.52
N LEU A 150 -19.36 -8.91 10.22
CA LEU A 150 -20.24 -7.84 9.73
C LEU A 150 -21.71 -8.19 10.02
N ASP A 151 -22.50 -7.18 10.34
CA ASP A 151 -23.93 -7.37 10.65
C ASP A 151 -24.81 -7.24 9.41
N VAL A 152 -24.38 -6.42 8.43
CA VAL A 152 -25.12 -6.09 7.21
C VAL A 152 -24.16 -6.02 6.03
N PRO A 153 -24.63 -6.28 4.80
CA PRO A 153 -23.84 -6.04 3.60
C PRO A 153 -23.64 -4.54 3.35
N ILE A 154 -22.65 -4.20 2.53
CA ILE A 154 -22.51 -2.85 1.97
C ILE A 154 -23.62 -2.64 0.93
N LYS A 155 -24.41 -1.57 1.10
CA LYS A 155 -25.48 -1.17 0.16
C LYS A 155 -25.23 0.16 -0.55
N PHE A 156 -24.26 0.93 -0.06
CA PHE A 156 -23.96 2.28 -0.55
C PHE A 156 -22.46 2.43 -0.75
N ILE A 157 -22.04 2.91 -1.92
CA ILE A 157 -20.65 3.21 -2.25
C ILE A 157 -20.49 4.71 -2.48
N TRP A 158 -19.52 5.32 -1.77
CA TRP A 158 -19.02 6.66 -2.05
C TRP A 158 -17.60 6.56 -2.62
N ASN A 159 -17.45 6.73 -3.93
CA ASN A 159 -16.17 6.59 -4.61
C ASN A 159 -15.65 7.97 -5.09
N TYR A 160 -14.59 8.47 -4.46
CA TYR A 160 -13.98 9.75 -4.80
C TYR A 160 -12.59 9.56 -5.40
N ALA A 161 -12.34 10.22 -6.55
CA ALA A 161 -11.05 10.25 -7.25
C ALA A 161 -10.41 8.86 -7.42
N GLY A 162 -11.26 7.85 -7.62
CA GLY A 162 -10.90 6.44 -7.56
C GLY A 162 -11.43 5.67 -8.75
N ASN A 163 -10.58 4.84 -9.34
CA ASN A 163 -10.97 3.85 -10.35
C ASN A 163 -10.89 2.42 -9.76
N THR A 164 -11.11 2.32 -8.45
CA THR A 164 -11.00 1.09 -7.66
C THR A 164 -12.19 0.16 -7.84
N LEU A 165 -13.35 0.65 -8.26
CA LEU A 165 -14.51 -0.23 -8.48
C LEU A 165 -14.28 -1.25 -9.60
N VAL A 166 -13.41 -0.95 -10.57
CA VAL A 166 -13.17 -1.86 -11.69
C VAL A 166 -11.70 -1.92 -12.09
N ASN A 167 -11.10 -0.79 -12.49
CA ASN A 167 -9.76 -0.82 -13.09
C ASN A 167 -8.65 -1.26 -12.14
N GLN A 168 -8.83 -1.04 -10.83
CA GLN A 168 -7.86 -1.36 -9.79
C GLN A 168 -8.36 -2.45 -8.82
N HIS A 169 -9.32 -3.27 -9.25
CA HIS A 169 -9.81 -4.45 -8.53
C HIS A 169 -9.45 -5.74 -9.28
N SER A 170 -9.43 -6.88 -8.58
CA SER A 170 -9.32 -8.19 -9.22
C SER A 170 -10.69 -8.70 -9.69
N ASP A 171 -10.69 -9.62 -10.66
CA ASP A 171 -11.90 -10.24 -11.21
C ASP A 171 -12.99 -9.21 -11.55
N ILE A 172 -12.70 -8.46 -12.61
CA ILE A 172 -13.58 -7.41 -13.10
C ILE A 172 -14.94 -7.94 -13.58
N ASN A 173 -15.03 -9.23 -13.93
CA ASN A 173 -16.28 -9.84 -14.38
C ASN A 173 -17.19 -10.11 -13.18
N LYS A 174 -16.67 -10.75 -12.12
CA LYS A 174 -17.41 -10.91 -10.85
C LYS A 174 -17.86 -9.55 -10.32
N THR A 175 -16.98 -8.56 -10.38
CA THR A 175 -17.29 -7.22 -9.87
C THR A 175 -18.34 -6.52 -10.72
N HIS A 176 -18.30 -6.67 -12.05
CA HIS A 176 -19.34 -6.19 -12.94
C HIS A 176 -20.70 -6.80 -12.58
N GLU A 177 -20.78 -8.12 -12.40
CA GLU A 177 -22.03 -8.80 -12.02
C GLU A 177 -22.59 -8.28 -10.69
N ILE A 178 -21.74 -8.07 -9.69
CA ILE A 178 -22.16 -7.51 -8.39
C ILE A 178 -22.68 -6.08 -8.53
N LEU A 179 -21.98 -5.23 -9.29
CA LEU A 179 -22.33 -3.82 -9.46
C LEU A 179 -23.52 -3.58 -10.39
N GLN A 180 -23.91 -4.56 -11.22
CA GLN A 180 -25.13 -4.49 -12.04
C GLN A 180 -26.39 -4.96 -11.31
N ASP A 181 -26.22 -5.64 -10.17
CA ASP A 181 -27.33 -6.12 -9.36
C ASP A 181 -27.72 -5.06 -8.33
N GLU A 182 -28.74 -4.26 -8.66
CA GLU A 182 -29.28 -3.20 -7.78
C GLU A 182 -29.82 -3.75 -6.45
N SER A 183 -30.13 -5.05 -6.36
CA SER A 183 -30.52 -5.68 -5.09
C SER A 183 -29.33 -5.89 -4.16
N LYS A 184 -28.11 -5.91 -4.70
CA LYS A 184 -26.85 -6.05 -3.96
C LYS A 184 -26.29 -4.70 -3.52
N CYS A 185 -26.08 -3.78 -4.44
CA CYS A 185 -25.60 -2.42 -4.15
C CYS A 185 -26.63 -1.40 -4.65
N GLU A 186 -27.25 -0.67 -3.74
CA GLU A 186 -28.43 0.16 -3.99
C GLU A 186 -28.10 1.57 -4.48
N MET A 187 -26.88 2.05 -4.20
CA MET A 187 -26.45 3.40 -4.59
C MET A 187 -24.93 3.52 -4.71
N ILE A 188 -24.48 4.07 -5.82
CA ILE A 188 -23.08 4.34 -6.14
C ILE A 188 -22.95 5.82 -6.50
N VAL A 189 -22.35 6.59 -5.60
CA VAL A 189 -21.97 7.98 -5.85
C VAL A 189 -20.51 8.02 -6.28
N VAL A 190 -20.23 8.63 -7.43
CA VAL A 190 -18.86 8.84 -7.91
C VAL A 190 -18.58 10.33 -8.04
N ILE A 191 -17.45 10.76 -7.48
CA ILE A 191 -16.91 12.11 -7.65
C ILE A 191 -15.59 12.02 -8.40
N GLU A 192 -15.53 12.59 -9.60
CA GLU A 192 -14.46 12.29 -10.55
C GLU A 192 -14.26 13.41 -11.58
N ASN A 193 -13.06 13.51 -12.17
CA ASN A 193 -12.76 14.51 -13.21
C ASN A 193 -13.10 14.02 -14.64
N PHE A 194 -13.19 12.70 -14.84
CA PHE A 194 -13.36 12.03 -16.13
C PHE A 194 -14.41 10.90 -16.07
N MET A 195 -15.01 10.54 -17.21
CA MET A 195 -15.85 9.35 -17.31
C MET A 195 -14.99 8.06 -17.31
N THR A 196 -14.42 7.72 -16.17
CA THR A 196 -13.60 6.51 -15.94
C THR A 196 -14.45 5.24 -15.98
N SER A 197 -13.81 4.05 -15.99
CA SER A 197 -14.54 2.78 -15.93
C SER A 197 -15.39 2.68 -14.66
N SER A 198 -14.91 3.13 -13.50
CA SER A 198 -15.72 3.21 -12.29
C SER A 198 -16.85 4.25 -12.37
N ALA A 199 -16.61 5.43 -12.97
CA ALA A 199 -17.65 6.45 -13.14
C ALA A 199 -18.86 5.99 -13.97
N LYS A 200 -18.67 5.01 -14.86
CA LYS A 200 -19.77 4.41 -15.65
C LYS A 200 -20.77 3.58 -14.84
N TYR A 201 -20.42 3.20 -13.61
CA TYR A 201 -21.32 2.49 -12.68
C TYR A 201 -22.00 3.44 -11.70
N ALA A 202 -21.78 4.76 -11.82
CA ALA A 202 -22.36 5.71 -10.91
C ALA A 202 -23.87 5.88 -11.18
N ASP A 203 -24.67 5.79 -10.12
CA ASP A 203 -26.05 6.29 -10.12
C ASP A 203 -26.05 7.82 -10.10
N ILE A 204 -25.09 8.40 -9.36
CA ILE A 204 -24.84 9.84 -9.28
C ILE A 204 -23.38 10.10 -9.58
N LEU A 205 -23.12 10.82 -10.67
CA LEU A 205 -21.79 11.29 -11.04
C LEU A 205 -21.67 12.80 -10.81
N LEU A 206 -20.74 13.21 -9.93
CA LEU A 206 -20.47 14.61 -9.63
C LEU A 206 -19.10 15.02 -10.20
N PRO A 207 -19.05 16.01 -11.11
CA PRO A 207 -17.81 16.40 -11.76
C PRO A 207 -16.96 17.33 -10.86
N ASP A 208 -15.78 16.86 -10.44
CA ASP A 208 -14.84 17.64 -9.63
C ASP A 208 -13.87 18.45 -10.50
N LEU A 209 -13.23 19.46 -9.89
CA LEU A 209 -12.13 20.20 -10.49
C LEU A 209 -10.85 19.37 -10.53
N MET A 210 -10.10 19.51 -11.62
CA MET A 210 -8.73 19.02 -11.71
C MET A 210 -7.81 19.88 -10.81
N THR A 211 -6.67 19.33 -10.42
CA THR A 211 -5.64 20.08 -9.65
C THR A 211 -5.13 21.34 -10.36
N VAL A 212 -5.26 21.42 -11.69
CA VAL A 212 -4.85 22.58 -12.50
C VAL A 212 -5.90 23.70 -12.56
N GLU A 213 -7.08 23.47 -11.98
CA GLU A 213 -8.24 24.38 -11.99
C GLU A 213 -8.46 25.07 -10.62
N GLN A 214 -7.62 24.79 -9.62
CA GLN A 214 -7.80 25.28 -8.24
C GLN A 214 -6.49 25.56 -7.51
N GLU A 215 -6.57 26.35 -6.42
CA GLU A 215 -5.45 26.56 -5.51
C GLU A 215 -5.36 25.44 -4.47
N ASP A 216 -4.14 24.99 -4.18
CA ASP A 216 -3.84 24.05 -3.10
C ASP A 216 -2.36 24.12 -2.71
N ILE A 217 -1.99 23.61 -1.54
CA ILE A 217 -0.60 23.47 -1.08
C ILE A 217 -0.30 22.00 -0.85
N ILE A 218 0.59 21.44 -1.66
CA ILE A 218 0.96 20.03 -1.59
C ILE A 218 2.45 19.85 -1.31
N PRO A 219 2.83 18.82 -0.53
CA PRO A 219 4.23 18.46 -0.35
C PRO A 219 4.73 17.54 -1.47
N ASN A 220 6.04 17.30 -1.49
CA ASN A 220 6.63 16.23 -2.28
C ASN A 220 6.23 14.83 -1.82
N ASP A 221 6.19 13.87 -2.76
CA ASP A 221 5.98 12.44 -2.46
C ASP A 221 7.31 11.65 -2.49
N TYR A 222 8.14 11.82 -3.54
CA TYR A 222 9.46 11.17 -3.64
C TYR A 222 10.55 12.15 -4.08
N ALA A 223 11.38 12.59 -3.14
CA ALA A 223 12.41 13.60 -3.43
C ALA A 223 13.74 13.37 -2.68
N GLY A 224 13.94 12.17 -2.14
CA GLY A 224 15.13 11.82 -1.37
C GLY A 224 15.32 12.78 -0.20
N ASN A 225 16.48 13.43 -0.13
CA ASN A 225 16.81 14.38 0.95
C ASN A 225 16.46 15.84 0.62
N MET A 226 15.63 16.09 -0.40
CA MET A 226 15.19 17.44 -0.79
C MET A 226 13.67 17.54 -0.70
N GLY A 227 13.16 18.08 0.40
CA GLY A 227 11.74 18.32 0.57
C GLY A 227 11.30 19.53 -0.25
N TYR A 228 10.06 19.54 -0.71
CA TYR A 228 9.47 20.72 -1.32
C TYR A 228 7.98 20.87 -1.01
N LEU A 229 7.54 22.12 -0.97
CA LEU A 229 6.13 22.52 -0.98
C LEU A 229 5.84 23.16 -2.33
N ILE A 230 4.71 22.79 -2.93
CA ILE A 230 4.19 23.39 -4.14
C ILE A 230 2.91 24.14 -3.77
N PHE A 231 2.88 25.43 -4.06
CA PHE A 231 1.66 26.22 -4.09
C PHE A 231 1.09 26.14 -5.51
N LEU A 232 0.06 25.32 -5.68
CA LEU A 232 -0.68 25.19 -6.92
C LEU A 232 -1.55 26.44 -7.11
N GLN A 233 -1.49 27.02 -8.29
CA GLN A 233 -2.34 28.12 -8.72
C GLN A 233 -3.09 27.69 -9.99
N PRO A 234 -4.37 28.06 -10.15
CA PRO A 234 -5.16 27.68 -11.31
C PRO A 234 -4.49 28.21 -12.58
N VAL A 235 -4.16 27.31 -13.50
CA VAL A 235 -3.65 27.68 -14.83
C VAL A 235 -4.78 27.78 -15.86
N THR A 236 -5.99 27.37 -15.47
CA THR A 236 -7.21 27.48 -16.27
C THR A 236 -8.41 27.63 -15.33
N SER A 237 -9.52 28.17 -15.83
CA SER A 237 -10.75 28.35 -15.06
C SER A 237 -11.51 27.04 -14.91
N GLU A 238 -12.47 27.01 -13.97
CA GLU A 238 -13.49 25.95 -13.90
C GLU A 238 -14.14 25.77 -15.29
N LYS A 239 -14.25 24.53 -15.74
CA LYS A 239 -14.89 24.20 -17.02
C LYS A 239 -16.24 23.55 -16.79
N PHE A 240 -17.22 23.91 -17.63
CA PHE A 240 -18.58 23.37 -17.57
C PHE A 240 -19.21 23.58 -16.19
N GLU A 241 -19.86 22.55 -15.64
CA GLU A 241 -20.54 22.58 -14.34
C GLU A 241 -19.68 21.99 -13.21
N ARG A 242 -18.37 21.85 -13.42
CA ARG A 242 -17.46 21.31 -12.40
C ARG A 242 -17.47 22.17 -11.15
N LYS A 243 -17.40 21.53 -9.98
CA LYS A 243 -17.27 22.20 -8.69
C LYS A 243 -16.23 21.49 -7.84
N PRO A 244 -15.43 22.22 -7.04
CA PRO A 244 -14.43 21.59 -6.19
C PRO A 244 -15.11 20.69 -5.15
N ILE A 245 -14.46 19.58 -4.79
CA ILE A 245 -14.93 18.64 -3.77
C ILE A 245 -15.36 19.33 -2.47
N TYR A 246 -14.66 20.39 -2.06
CA TYR A 246 -15.02 21.16 -0.87
C TYR A 246 -16.41 21.80 -1.00
N TRP A 247 -16.73 22.39 -2.16
CA TRP A 247 -18.05 22.96 -2.43
C TRP A 247 -19.12 21.85 -2.46
N ILE A 248 -18.84 20.73 -3.14
CA ILE A 248 -19.76 19.59 -3.22
C ILE A 248 -20.12 19.10 -1.82
N LEU A 249 -19.11 18.85 -0.97
CA LEU A 249 -19.33 18.37 0.39
C LEU A 249 -19.96 19.44 1.31
N SER A 250 -19.71 20.72 1.06
CA SER A 250 -20.40 21.82 1.76
C SER A 250 -21.91 21.82 1.45
N GLU A 251 -22.29 21.60 0.19
CA GLU A 251 -23.69 21.52 -0.24
C GLU A 251 -24.41 20.26 0.27
N VAL A 252 -23.68 19.14 0.40
CA VAL A 252 -24.17 17.94 1.09
C VAL A 252 -24.39 18.23 2.57
N ALA A 253 -23.40 18.82 3.25
CA ALA A 253 -23.49 19.17 4.67
C ALA A 253 -24.67 20.12 4.95
N LYS A 254 -24.91 21.09 4.05
CA LYS A 254 -26.05 22.01 4.12
C LYS A 254 -27.41 21.30 4.07
N ARG A 255 -27.53 20.27 3.24
CA ARG A 255 -28.75 19.45 3.12
C ARG A 255 -28.95 18.52 4.31
N LEU A 256 -27.87 18.08 4.95
CA LEU A 256 -27.91 17.30 6.20
C LEU A 256 -28.29 18.15 7.42
N GLY A 257 -28.18 19.48 7.34
CA GLY A 257 -28.69 20.43 8.33
C GLY A 257 -27.67 21.51 8.72
N PRO A 258 -28.13 22.62 9.33
CA PRO A 258 -27.29 23.77 9.67
C PRO A 258 -26.13 23.43 10.61
N ASP A 259 -26.36 22.53 11.58
CA ASP A 259 -25.31 22.09 12.52
C ASP A 259 -24.20 21.30 11.82
N VAL A 260 -24.55 20.46 10.83
CA VAL A 260 -23.59 19.68 10.05
C VAL A 260 -22.79 20.61 9.14
N TYR A 261 -23.47 21.54 8.47
CA TYR A 261 -22.83 22.57 7.65
C TYR A 261 -21.83 23.41 8.44
N GLN A 262 -22.21 23.87 9.64
CA GLN A 262 -21.32 24.67 10.47
C GLN A 262 -20.13 23.86 10.97
N LYS A 263 -20.32 22.60 11.37
CA LYS A 263 -19.22 21.71 11.78
C LYS A 263 -18.27 21.37 10.65
N PHE A 264 -18.79 21.19 9.42
CA PHE A 264 -17.98 20.88 8.25
C PHE A 264 -17.18 22.08 7.77
N THR A 265 -17.83 23.25 7.63
CA THR A 265 -17.20 24.44 7.06
C THR A 265 -16.39 25.24 8.07
N GLU A 266 -16.78 25.18 9.35
CA GLU A 266 -16.37 26.14 10.39
C GLU A 266 -16.51 27.61 9.95
N GLY A 267 -17.47 27.90 9.06
CA GLY A 267 -17.66 29.22 8.47
C GLY A 267 -16.54 29.68 7.53
N ARG A 268 -15.61 28.79 7.12
CA ARG A 268 -14.53 29.11 6.18
C ARG A 268 -14.88 28.68 4.76
N THR A 269 -14.41 29.43 3.77
CA THR A 269 -14.30 28.98 2.38
C THR A 269 -13.09 28.06 2.19
N GLN A 270 -12.97 27.39 1.04
CA GLN A 270 -11.79 26.58 0.70
C GLN A 270 -10.49 27.40 0.77
N GLU A 271 -10.49 28.63 0.25
CA GLU A 271 -9.34 29.53 0.31
C GLU A 271 -8.97 29.89 1.77
N GLN A 272 -9.96 30.20 2.60
CA GLN A 272 -9.74 30.50 4.01
C GLN A 272 -9.23 29.27 4.78
N TRP A 273 -9.63 28.06 4.39
CA TRP A 273 -9.05 26.83 4.92
C TRP A 273 -7.57 26.71 4.56
N LEU A 274 -7.18 27.00 3.32
CA LEU A 274 -5.79 26.95 2.89
C LEU A 274 -4.92 27.93 3.69
N GLN A 275 -5.38 29.17 3.85
CA GLN A 275 -4.70 30.19 4.67
C GLN A 275 -4.59 29.76 6.14
N HIS A 276 -5.66 29.24 6.73
CA HIS A 276 -5.70 28.80 8.13
C HIS A 276 -4.76 27.63 8.40
N LEU A 277 -4.76 26.61 7.53
CA LEU A 277 -3.87 25.46 7.65
C LEU A 277 -2.41 25.87 7.44
N TYR A 278 -2.13 26.76 6.49
CA TYR A 278 -0.79 27.28 6.29
C TYR A 278 -0.28 28.11 7.48
N ALA A 279 -1.14 28.94 8.08
CA ALA A 279 -0.77 29.69 9.29
C ALA A 279 -0.38 28.76 10.45
N LYS A 280 -1.05 27.60 10.61
CA LYS A 280 -0.64 26.56 11.56
C LYS A 280 0.70 25.93 11.20
N MET A 281 0.98 25.70 9.92
CA MET A 281 2.30 25.24 9.48
C MET A 281 3.39 26.24 9.84
N LEU A 282 3.19 27.52 9.52
CA LEU A 282 4.15 28.59 9.81
C LEU A 282 4.41 28.76 11.32
N ALA A 283 3.38 28.59 12.15
CA ALA A 283 3.53 28.62 13.60
C ALA A 283 4.39 27.44 14.15
N LYS A 284 4.35 26.28 13.50
CA LYS A 284 5.16 25.10 13.86
C LYS A 284 6.57 25.16 13.27
N ASP A 285 6.71 25.81 12.11
CA ASP A 285 7.97 25.90 11.35
C ASP A 285 8.16 27.34 10.83
N PRO A 286 8.74 28.23 11.65
CA PRO A 286 8.95 29.64 11.29
C PRO A 286 9.95 29.86 10.14
N ALA A 287 10.64 28.80 9.67
CA ALA A 287 11.53 28.89 8.51
C ALA A 287 10.77 28.80 7.17
N LEU A 288 9.47 28.49 7.20
CA LEU A 288 8.62 28.56 6.03
C LEU A 288 8.44 30.03 5.59
N PRO A 289 8.35 30.30 4.27
CA PRO A 289 7.99 31.63 3.78
C PRO A 289 6.59 32.04 4.25
N SER A 290 6.26 33.33 4.21
CA SER A 290 4.86 33.75 4.38
C SER A 290 3.96 33.16 3.29
N TYR A 291 2.64 33.19 3.49
CA TYR A 291 1.69 32.65 2.51
C TYR A 291 1.83 33.30 1.14
N ASP A 292 1.92 34.64 1.11
CA ASP A 292 2.06 35.41 -0.12
C ASP A 292 3.42 35.18 -0.80
N GLU A 293 4.49 35.04 -0.02
CA GLU A 293 5.81 34.67 -0.55
C GLU A 293 5.78 33.27 -1.15
N LEU A 294 5.20 32.28 -0.46
CA LEU A 294 5.08 30.92 -0.99
C LEU A 294 4.27 30.91 -2.30
N LYS A 295 3.14 31.62 -2.33
CA LYS A 295 2.29 31.77 -3.52
C LYS A 295 3.07 32.39 -4.68
N LYS A 296 3.86 33.43 -4.41
CA LYS A 296 4.72 34.08 -5.42
C LYS A 296 5.86 33.18 -5.91
N MET A 297 6.46 32.39 -5.01
CA MET A 297 7.55 31.46 -5.34
C MET A 297 7.05 30.26 -6.15
N GLY A 298 5.82 29.79 -5.88
CA GLY A 298 5.24 28.58 -6.45
C GLY A 298 5.83 27.29 -5.88
N ILE A 299 7.15 27.20 -5.74
CA ILE A 299 7.83 26.04 -5.15
C ILE A 299 8.87 26.50 -4.12
N TYR A 300 8.71 26.05 -2.88
CA TYR A 300 9.70 26.18 -1.83
C TYR A 300 10.43 24.84 -1.64
N LYS A 301 11.77 24.86 -1.57
CA LYS A 301 12.60 23.66 -1.43
C LYS A 301 13.44 23.77 -0.17
N ARG A 302 13.59 22.65 0.54
CA ARG A 302 14.44 22.53 1.72
C ARG A 302 15.15 21.19 1.76
N LYS A 303 16.48 21.23 1.86
CA LYS A 303 17.27 20.02 2.11
C LYS A 303 16.97 19.51 3.53
N ASP A 304 16.93 18.19 3.71
CA ASP A 304 16.76 17.59 5.03
C ASP A 304 17.79 18.17 6.01
N PRO A 305 17.35 18.89 7.07
CA PRO A 305 18.24 19.50 8.04
C PRO A 305 19.04 18.46 8.85
N ASN A 306 18.54 17.22 8.93
CA ASN A 306 19.20 16.12 9.64
C ASN A 306 20.15 15.31 8.75
N GLY A 307 20.21 15.60 7.44
CA GLY A 307 21.10 14.93 6.51
C GLY A 307 20.70 13.47 6.23
N HIS A 308 21.68 12.59 6.06
CA HIS A 308 21.42 11.18 5.75
C HIS A 308 20.89 10.42 6.96
N PHE A 309 19.76 9.73 6.79
CA PHE A 309 19.16 8.90 7.82
C PHE A 309 19.47 7.41 7.60
N VAL A 310 19.89 6.72 8.67
CA VAL A 310 20.09 5.26 8.68
C VAL A 310 19.02 4.62 9.55
N ALA A 311 18.04 3.97 8.92
CA ALA A 311 16.96 3.27 9.63
C ALA A 311 17.52 2.20 10.58
N TYR A 312 16.95 2.13 11.78
CA TYR A 312 17.32 1.19 12.84
C TYR A 312 18.75 1.32 13.39
N LYS A 313 19.47 2.42 13.11
CA LYS A 313 20.81 2.63 13.67
C LYS A 313 20.81 2.60 15.20
N ALA A 314 19.88 3.31 15.85
CA ALA A 314 19.79 3.34 17.30
C ALA A 314 19.54 1.94 17.91
N PHE A 315 18.61 1.16 17.33
CA PHE A 315 18.38 -0.24 17.74
C PHE A 315 19.62 -1.11 17.54
N ARG A 316 20.38 -0.89 16.46
CA ARG A 316 21.61 -1.64 16.22
C ARG A 316 22.70 -1.30 17.24
N ASP A 317 22.86 -0.01 17.55
CA ASP A 317 23.90 0.47 18.46
C ASP A 317 23.61 0.04 19.90
N ASP A 318 22.34 0.14 20.34
CA ASP A 318 21.89 -0.29 21.66
C ASP A 318 20.43 -0.80 21.60
N PRO A 319 20.23 -2.13 21.43
CA PRO A 319 18.90 -2.73 21.32
C PRO A 319 18.13 -2.79 22.65
N GLU A 320 18.80 -2.65 23.79
CA GLU A 320 18.14 -2.64 25.10
C GLU A 320 17.55 -1.26 25.41
N ALA A 321 18.29 -0.20 25.11
CA ALA A 321 17.80 1.16 25.23
C ALA A 321 16.83 1.56 24.10
N ASN A 322 16.96 0.95 22.91
CA ASN A 322 16.14 1.27 21.73
C ASN A 322 15.40 0.04 21.18
N PRO A 323 14.56 -0.63 21.98
CA PRO A 323 13.89 -1.86 21.56
C PRO A 323 12.90 -1.58 20.42
N LEU A 324 12.68 -2.58 19.56
CA LEU A 324 11.64 -2.53 18.55
C LEU A 324 10.24 -2.66 19.18
N LYS A 325 9.20 -2.23 18.46
CA LYS A 325 7.80 -2.33 18.92
C LYS A 325 7.20 -3.75 18.85
N THR A 326 8.01 -4.73 18.50
CA THR A 326 7.65 -6.15 18.54
C THR A 326 7.51 -6.63 19.98
N PRO A 327 6.69 -7.67 20.27
CA PRO A 327 6.57 -8.24 21.61
C PRO A 327 7.92 -8.55 22.30
N SER A 328 8.91 -9.04 21.56
CA SER A 328 10.23 -9.36 22.12
C SER A 328 11.21 -8.18 22.20
N GLY A 329 10.83 -6.98 21.74
CA GLY A 329 11.76 -5.85 21.56
C GLY A 329 12.83 -6.02 20.46
N LYS A 330 12.77 -7.09 19.65
CA LYS A 330 13.80 -7.48 18.68
C LYS A 330 13.19 -7.82 17.32
N ILE A 331 14.03 -8.05 16.31
CA ILE A 331 13.56 -8.57 15.02
C ILE A 331 13.08 -10.02 15.20
N GLU A 332 11.76 -10.23 15.13
CA GLU A 332 11.12 -11.54 15.26
C GLU A 332 11.11 -12.29 13.91
N ILE A 333 12.08 -13.20 13.73
CA ILE A 333 12.11 -14.10 12.56
C ILE A 333 10.96 -15.12 12.63
N TYR A 334 10.73 -15.67 13.84
CA TYR A 334 9.57 -16.46 14.19
C TYR A 334 8.58 -15.55 14.93
N SER A 335 7.32 -15.53 14.52
CA SER A 335 6.28 -14.75 15.19
C SER A 335 5.22 -15.66 15.81
N SER A 336 5.15 -15.68 17.15
CA SER A 336 4.11 -16.40 17.89
C SER A 336 2.71 -15.91 17.55
N ARG A 337 2.56 -14.62 17.26
CA ARG A 337 1.28 -14.06 16.81
C ARG A 337 0.82 -14.65 15.47
N LEU A 338 1.75 -14.81 14.52
CA LEU A 338 1.42 -15.45 13.24
C LEU A 338 1.20 -16.95 13.39
N ALA A 339 1.89 -17.62 14.32
CA ALA A 339 1.61 -19.02 14.66
C ALA A 339 0.17 -19.19 15.17
N GLU A 340 -0.26 -18.28 16.04
CA GLU A 340 -1.62 -18.31 16.58
C GLU A 340 -2.67 -18.05 15.50
N ILE A 341 -2.44 -17.06 14.64
CA ILE A 341 -3.31 -16.79 13.48
C ILE A 341 -3.40 -18.04 12.59
N ALA A 342 -2.27 -18.62 12.20
CA ALA A 342 -2.22 -19.82 11.37
C ALA A 342 -2.96 -21.03 11.98
N ARG A 343 -3.07 -21.08 13.31
CA ARG A 343 -3.75 -22.15 14.05
C ARG A 343 -5.26 -21.92 14.18
N THR A 344 -5.69 -20.66 14.24
CA THR A 344 -7.04 -20.28 14.65
C THR A 344 -7.89 -19.73 13.51
N TRP A 345 -7.27 -19.22 12.46
CA TRP A 345 -8.00 -18.67 11.31
C TRP A 345 -8.49 -19.77 10.39
N GLU A 346 -9.64 -19.52 9.78
CA GLU A 346 -10.23 -20.36 8.75
C GLU A 346 -9.62 -19.94 7.41
N LEU A 347 -8.58 -20.65 6.98
CA LEU A 347 -7.85 -20.37 5.74
C LEU A 347 -8.32 -21.29 4.62
N GLU A 348 -8.42 -20.75 3.41
CA GLU A 348 -8.61 -21.56 2.22
C GLU A 348 -7.36 -22.43 1.96
N LYS A 349 -7.51 -23.50 1.17
CA LYS A 349 -6.48 -24.53 0.98
C LYS A 349 -5.14 -23.98 0.47
N ASP A 350 -5.19 -22.90 -0.28
CA ASP A 350 -4.10 -22.21 -0.96
C ASP A 350 -3.60 -20.94 -0.24
N GLU A 351 -4.25 -20.59 0.87
CA GLU A 351 -3.84 -19.50 1.76
C GLU A 351 -2.89 -20.02 2.84
N VAL A 352 -1.75 -19.34 3.02
CA VAL A 352 -0.71 -19.79 3.96
C VAL A 352 -0.24 -18.63 4.83
N ILE A 353 -0.67 -18.65 6.08
CA ILE A 353 -0.07 -17.83 7.13
C ILE A 353 0.95 -18.69 7.88
N SER A 354 2.17 -18.18 8.05
CA SER A 354 3.24 -18.92 8.73
C SER A 354 4.00 -18.05 9.72
N PRO A 355 4.39 -18.60 10.90
CA PRO A 355 5.27 -17.89 11.81
C PRO A 355 6.66 -17.65 11.23
N LEU A 356 7.07 -18.36 10.18
CA LEU A 356 8.34 -18.21 9.47
C LEU A 356 8.12 -17.69 8.03
N PRO A 357 9.13 -17.08 7.40
CA PRO A 357 9.10 -16.79 5.97
C PRO A 357 9.33 -18.07 5.15
N VAL A 358 8.29 -18.88 5.00
CA VAL A 358 8.36 -20.14 4.25
C VAL A 358 8.03 -19.92 2.77
N TYR A 359 8.55 -20.79 1.91
CA TYR A 359 8.03 -20.99 0.56
C TYR A 359 6.64 -21.63 0.66
N ALA A 360 5.64 -20.94 0.13
CA ALA A 360 4.31 -21.45 -0.12
C ALA A 360 4.03 -21.35 -1.62
N SER A 361 3.54 -22.46 -2.19
CA SER A 361 2.94 -22.41 -3.52
C SER A 361 1.61 -21.66 -3.46
N THR A 362 1.22 -21.03 -4.56
CA THR A 362 -0.04 -20.29 -4.69
C THR A 362 -0.95 -20.96 -5.72
N PHE A 363 -2.24 -20.62 -5.73
CA PHE A 363 -3.26 -21.20 -6.62
C PHE A 363 -2.91 -21.13 -8.13
N GLU A 364 -2.16 -20.11 -8.55
CA GLU A 364 -1.64 -19.95 -9.93
C GLU A 364 -0.10 -19.97 -9.97
N GLY A 365 0.52 -20.61 -8.97
CA GLY A 365 1.96 -20.68 -8.80
C GLY A 365 2.66 -21.63 -9.79
N TRP A 366 3.98 -21.73 -9.68
CA TRP A 366 4.81 -22.57 -10.56
C TRP A 366 4.33 -24.04 -10.66
N ASN A 367 3.81 -24.62 -9.59
CA ASN A 367 3.35 -26.01 -9.55
C ASN A 367 1.82 -26.15 -9.65
N SER A 368 1.12 -25.09 -10.06
CA SER A 368 -0.32 -25.15 -10.34
C SER A 368 -0.60 -26.13 -11.49
N PRO A 369 -1.55 -27.08 -11.34
CA PRO A 369 -2.00 -27.95 -12.42
C PRO A 369 -2.53 -27.19 -13.65
N GLU A 370 -3.11 -26.02 -13.43
CA GLU A 370 -3.73 -25.16 -14.44
C GLU A 370 -2.71 -24.65 -15.46
N ARG A 371 -1.40 -24.64 -15.13
CA ARG A 371 -0.32 -24.33 -16.08
C ARG A 371 -0.30 -25.21 -17.33
N ARG A 372 -0.90 -26.40 -17.28
CA ARG A 372 -1.06 -27.27 -18.48
C ARG A 372 -1.97 -26.62 -19.52
N THR A 373 -2.95 -25.85 -19.07
CA THR A 373 -3.91 -25.12 -19.90
C THR A 373 -3.47 -23.67 -20.12
N PHE A 374 -2.97 -23.02 -19.08
CA PHE A 374 -2.52 -21.63 -19.06
C PHE A 374 -1.00 -21.55 -18.78
N PRO A 375 -0.14 -21.86 -19.77
CA PRO A 375 1.30 -22.02 -19.53
C PRO A 375 2.05 -20.70 -19.28
N LEU A 376 1.43 -19.56 -19.58
CA LEU A 376 2.03 -18.23 -19.43
C LEU A 376 1.58 -17.58 -18.12
N GLN A 377 2.53 -17.10 -17.33
CA GLN A 377 2.24 -16.30 -16.14
C GLN A 377 2.16 -14.81 -16.50
N LEU A 378 1.02 -14.18 -16.23
CA LEU A 378 0.80 -12.76 -16.49
C LEU A 378 1.10 -11.93 -15.23
N PHE A 379 1.94 -10.91 -15.38
CA PHE A 379 2.25 -9.95 -14.31
C PHE A 379 1.71 -8.56 -14.65
N GLY A 380 0.89 -8.01 -13.75
CA GLY A 380 0.26 -6.69 -13.87
C GLY A 380 1.17 -5.53 -13.47
N PHE A 381 2.29 -5.32 -14.18
CA PHE A 381 3.18 -4.20 -13.89
C PHE A 381 2.52 -2.84 -14.13
N HIS A 382 2.90 -1.84 -13.34
CA HIS A 382 2.50 -0.45 -13.60
C HIS A 382 2.95 -0.01 -15.00
N TYR A 383 2.06 0.68 -15.72
CA TYR A 383 2.32 1.08 -17.10
C TYR A 383 3.15 2.35 -17.16
N LYS A 384 4.19 2.36 -18.02
CA LYS A 384 5.20 3.43 -18.04
C LYS A 384 4.66 4.82 -18.41
N SER A 385 3.62 4.90 -19.24
CA SER A 385 3.16 6.19 -19.80
C SER A 385 1.95 6.79 -19.09
N ARG A 386 1.59 6.28 -17.91
CA ARG A 386 0.45 6.75 -17.14
C ARG A 386 0.67 6.51 -15.65
N THR A 387 -0.04 7.25 -14.80
CA THR A 387 -0.03 7.02 -13.36
C THR A 387 -1.30 6.24 -13.00
N HIS A 388 -1.17 4.92 -12.84
CA HIS A 388 -2.32 4.02 -12.70
C HIS A 388 -3.29 4.12 -13.87
N SER A 389 -4.49 4.70 -13.68
CA SER A 389 -5.45 5.02 -14.75
C SER A 389 -5.32 6.46 -15.27
N THR A 390 -4.75 7.36 -14.47
CA THR A 390 -4.62 8.79 -14.79
C THR A 390 -3.74 8.99 -16.01
N TYR A 391 -4.17 9.87 -16.92
CA TYR A 391 -3.55 10.14 -18.23
C TYR A 391 -3.61 8.99 -19.24
N GLY A 392 -4.28 7.89 -18.91
CA GLY A 392 -4.47 6.75 -19.81
C GLY A 392 -5.28 7.09 -21.08
N ASN A 393 -5.98 8.23 -21.10
CA ASN A 393 -6.73 8.75 -22.23
C ASN A 393 -5.93 9.69 -23.15
N ILE A 394 -4.68 10.06 -22.81
CA ILE A 394 -3.89 11.00 -23.60
C ILE A 394 -3.18 10.25 -24.75
N ASP A 395 -3.61 10.50 -25.99
CA ASP A 395 -3.10 9.79 -27.17
C ASP A 395 -1.61 10.01 -27.43
N LEU A 396 -1.11 11.22 -27.18
CA LEU A 396 0.32 11.52 -27.29
C LEU A 396 1.17 10.64 -26.36
N LEU A 397 0.72 10.43 -25.12
CA LEU A 397 1.42 9.56 -24.17
C LEU A 397 1.33 8.08 -24.57
N LYS A 398 0.19 7.63 -25.11
CA LYS A 398 0.05 6.28 -25.67
C LYS A 398 1.01 6.05 -26.83
N ALA A 399 1.08 7.01 -27.76
CA ALA A 399 1.94 6.94 -28.93
C ALA A 399 3.44 6.98 -28.57
N ALA A 400 3.82 7.72 -27.52
CA ALA A 400 5.20 7.78 -27.06
C ALA A 400 5.71 6.49 -26.40
N ALA A 401 4.81 5.60 -25.98
CA ALA A 401 5.14 4.38 -25.23
C ALA A 401 4.50 3.13 -25.84
N VAL A 402 4.63 2.94 -27.16
CA VAL A 402 4.11 1.74 -27.84
C VAL A 402 4.77 0.49 -27.24
N ARG A 403 3.96 -0.39 -26.65
CA ARG A 403 4.40 -1.76 -26.32
C ARG A 403 4.68 -2.49 -27.63
N ARG A 404 5.96 -2.67 -27.96
CA ARG A 404 6.35 -3.83 -28.76
C ARG A 404 6.26 -5.03 -27.82
N CYS A 405 5.32 -5.95 -28.06
CA CYS A 405 5.41 -7.28 -27.45
C CYS A 405 6.69 -7.93 -28.01
N GLY A 406 7.82 -7.67 -27.36
CA GLY A 406 9.05 -8.38 -27.64
C GLY A 406 8.89 -9.80 -27.13
N SER A 407 8.68 -10.74 -28.04
CA SER A 407 8.94 -12.15 -27.77
C SER A 407 10.45 -12.32 -27.58
N THR A 408 10.93 -12.22 -26.35
CA THR A 408 12.17 -12.90 -25.98
C THR A 408 11.79 -14.34 -25.67
N LEU A 409 11.84 -15.17 -26.71
CA LEU A 409 11.94 -16.62 -26.60
C LEU A 409 13.25 -17.00 -25.91
#